data_AF-A0A9E2B5P9-F1
#
_entry.id   AF-A0A9E2B5P9-F1
#
_cell.length_a   1.000
_cell.length_b   1.000
_cell.length_c   1.000
_cell.angle_alpha   90.00
_cell.angle_beta   90.00
_cell.angle_gamma   90.00
#
_symmetry.space_group_name_H-M   'P 1'
#
loop_
_entity.id
_entity.type
_entity.pdbx_description
1 polymer ?
#
loop_
_entity_poly.entity_id
_entity_poly.type
_entity_poly.pdbx_seq_one_letter_code
_entity_poly.pdbx_strand_id
1 'polypeptide(L)'
;MPENYQLVETLLQQPLENGDVVCNLCLWRCRLRHGQRGFCQAHVNRNGVLYNLSYGIVSAIEVESIRNKPVYHYRPDSRVMSIGSYGCNFRCKGCHNLEISWGVEALDKLARGQSTDAWVTPEQMVETALKHEVDGIAFTYSEPAVWLEYVLDVSKLAHEAGLFTVYVSNSFVTDEALELMAPHIDV
;
A
#
# COMPACT_ATOMS: atom_id res chain seq x y z
N MET A 1 13.29 17.35 -3.65
CA MET A 1 12.14 16.46 -3.41
C MET A 1 11.29 17.11 -2.34
N PRO A 2 9.94 17.07 -2.40
CA PRO A 2 9.15 17.80 -1.42
C PRO A 2 9.44 17.25 -0.03
N GLU A 3 9.83 18.13 0.90
CA GLU A 3 10.09 17.78 2.32
C GLU A 3 8.80 17.39 3.07
N ASN A 4 7.65 17.44 2.41
CA ASN A 4 6.32 17.25 2.99
C ASN A 4 5.49 16.26 2.16
N TYR A 5 4.70 15.45 2.86
CA TYR A 5 3.70 14.55 2.29
C TYR A 5 2.75 15.27 1.31
N GLN A 6 2.50 14.64 0.17
CA GLN A 6 1.50 15.09 -0.80
C GLN A 6 0.48 13.97 -1.05
N LEU A 7 -0.77 14.36 -1.28
CA LEU A 7 -1.79 13.39 -1.69
C LEU A 7 -1.46 12.85 -3.07
N VAL A 8 -1.54 11.54 -3.20
CA VAL A 8 -1.33 10.85 -4.47
C VAL A 8 -2.69 10.42 -5.02
N GLU A 9 -2.94 10.76 -6.28
CA GLU A 9 -4.14 10.31 -7.00
C GLU A 9 -4.06 8.81 -7.24
N THR A 10 -5.19 8.11 -7.06
CA THR A 10 -5.23 6.67 -7.34
C THR A 10 -5.17 6.41 -8.85
N LEU A 11 -4.50 5.35 -9.29
CA LEU A 11 -4.38 5.02 -10.72
C LEU A 11 -5.69 4.47 -11.29
N LEU A 12 -6.45 3.72 -10.48
CA LEU A 12 -7.65 3.00 -10.90
C LEU A 12 -8.91 3.70 -10.41
N GLN A 13 -9.21 4.85 -11.01
CA GLN A 13 -10.41 5.63 -10.71
C GLN A 13 -11.18 6.00 -11.97
N GLN A 14 -12.50 6.04 -11.84
CA GLN A 14 -13.41 6.52 -12.88
C GLN A 14 -14.22 7.70 -12.33
N PRO A 15 -13.82 8.95 -12.64
CA PRO A 15 -14.60 10.13 -12.31
C PRO A 15 -15.95 10.13 -13.03
N LEU A 16 -16.99 10.62 -12.35
CA LEU A 16 -18.34 10.77 -12.90
C LEU A 16 -18.71 12.26 -13.00
N GLU A 17 -19.62 12.61 -13.92
CA GLU A 17 -20.04 14.00 -14.18
C GLU A 17 -20.60 14.72 -12.94
N ASN A 18 -21.14 13.98 -11.97
CA ASN A 18 -21.71 14.53 -10.74
C ASN A 18 -20.68 14.75 -9.62
N GLY A 19 -19.38 14.57 -9.89
CA GLY A 19 -18.30 14.68 -8.91
C GLY A 19 -18.12 13.46 -8.00
N ASP A 20 -18.88 12.39 -8.22
CA ASP A 20 -18.58 11.09 -7.62
C ASP A 20 -17.39 10.43 -8.35
N VAL A 21 -16.76 9.46 -7.69
CA VAL A 21 -15.70 8.65 -8.29
C VAL A 21 -15.95 7.18 -7.99
N VAL A 22 -15.79 6.31 -8.99
CA VAL A 22 -15.76 4.85 -8.80
C VAL A 22 -14.31 4.41 -8.66
N CYS A 23 -13.98 3.77 -7.55
CA CYS A 23 -12.69 3.14 -7.31
C CYS A 23 -12.65 1.76 -7.97
N ASN A 24 -11.76 1.55 -8.93
CA ASN A 24 -11.62 0.29 -9.67
C ASN A 24 -10.42 -0.55 -9.20
N LEU A 25 -9.89 -0.30 -8.00
CA LEU A 25 -8.78 -1.05 -7.43
C LEU A 25 -9.15 -2.48 -6.99
N CYS A 26 -10.28 -2.61 -6.27
CA CYS A 26 -10.72 -3.88 -5.70
C CYS A 26 -12.15 -4.21 -6.11
N LEU A 27 -12.53 -5.46 -5.92
CA LEU A 27 -13.84 -5.98 -6.35
C LEU A 27 -15.03 -5.36 -5.60
N TRP A 28 -14.80 -4.53 -4.58
CA TRP A 28 -15.85 -3.70 -3.97
C TRP A 28 -16.39 -2.62 -4.91
N ARG A 29 -15.58 -2.16 -5.88
CA ARG A 29 -15.90 -1.08 -6.83
C ARG A 29 -16.65 0.10 -6.19
N CYS A 30 -16.12 0.63 -5.08
CA CYS A 30 -16.80 1.66 -4.30
C CYS A 30 -17.08 2.91 -5.14
N ARG A 31 -18.35 3.35 -5.17
CA ARG A 31 -18.74 4.67 -5.67
C ARG A 31 -18.76 5.67 -4.52
N LEU A 32 -17.96 6.72 -4.61
CA LEU A 32 -17.66 7.65 -3.52
C LEU A 32 -18.04 9.07 -3.90
N ARG A 33 -18.84 9.72 -3.06
CA ARG A 33 -19.14 11.16 -3.12
C ARG A 33 -17.98 11.97 -2.56
N HIS A 34 -17.93 13.28 -2.83
CA HIS A 34 -16.98 14.18 -2.16
C HIS A 34 -16.96 13.95 -0.64
N GLY A 35 -15.76 13.82 -0.08
CA GLY A 35 -15.51 13.58 1.35
C GLY A 35 -15.72 12.14 1.82
N GLN A 36 -16.30 11.25 0.99
CA GLN A 36 -16.47 9.85 1.36
C GLN A 36 -15.17 9.06 1.19
N ARG A 37 -14.99 8.10 2.09
CA ARG A 37 -13.90 7.13 2.04
C ARG A 37 -14.38 5.79 1.51
N GLY A 38 -13.50 5.09 0.81
CA GLY A 38 -13.69 3.72 0.36
C GLY A 38 -13.94 2.76 1.52
N PHE A 39 -14.37 1.53 1.20
CA PHE A 39 -14.51 0.48 2.21
C PHE A 39 -13.24 0.40 3.06
N CYS A 40 -12.06 0.42 2.44
CA CYS A 40 -10.75 0.36 3.07
C CYS A 40 -10.34 1.54 3.96
N GLN A 41 -11.12 2.62 3.98
CA GLN A 41 -10.83 3.90 4.65
C GLN A 41 -9.56 4.65 4.17
N ALA A 42 -8.71 4.05 3.34
CA ALA A 42 -7.49 4.68 2.85
C ALA A 42 -7.69 5.48 1.55
N HIS A 43 -8.78 5.27 0.82
CA HIS A 43 -9.08 6.08 -0.38
C HIS A 43 -10.16 7.11 -0.07
N VAL A 44 -9.98 8.36 -0.47
CA VAL A 44 -10.95 9.45 -0.27
C VAL A 44 -11.20 10.23 -1.55
N ASN A 45 -12.47 10.48 -1.87
CA ASN A 45 -12.81 11.39 -2.96
C ASN A 45 -12.72 12.83 -2.43
N ARG A 46 -11.88 13.67 -3.06
CA ARG A 46 -11.86 15.12 -2.87
C ARG A 46 -12.16 15.79 -4.20
N ASN A 47 -13.37 16.34 -4.31
CA ASN A 47 -13.83 17.14 -5.46
C ASN A 47 -13.77 16.40 -6.82
N GLY A 48 -14.15 15.13 -6.85
CA GLY A 48 -14.18 14.34 -8.09
C GLY A 48 -12.85 13.66 -8.43
N VAL A 49 -11.87 13.73 -7.53
CA VAL A 49 -10.58 13.04 -7.64
C VAL A 49 -10.39 12.13 -6.43
N LEU A 50 -10.08 10.86 -6.68
CA LEU A 50 -9.81 9.86 -5.66
C LEU A 50 -8.33 9.87 -5.30
N TYR A 51 -8.05 10.03 -4.00
CA TYR A 51 -6.70 10.07 -3.47
C TYR A 51 -6.44 8.89 -2.54
N ASN A 52 -5.22 8.37 -2.60
CA ASN A 52 -4.66 7.41 -1.67
C ASN A 52 -4.08 8.17 -0.46
N LEU A 53 -4.61 7.88 0.73
CA LEU A 53 -4.21 8.50 1.99
C LEU A 53 -3.02 7.84 2.66
N SER A 54 -2.67 6.61 2.27
CA SER A 54 -1.65 5.80 2.91
C SER A 54 -0.37 5.68 2.07
N TYR A 55 -0.29 6.39 0.94
CA TYR A 55 0.91 6.43 0.10
C TYR A 55 2.15 6.86 0.90
N GLY A 56 3.16 5.99 0.95
CA GLY A 56 4.40 6.25 1.70
C GLY A 56 4.26 6.34 3.21
N ILE A 57 3.06 6.14 3.77
CA ILE A 57 2.89 6.07 5.22
C ILE A 57 3.29 4.66 5.67
N VAL A 58 4.29 4.56 6.55
CA VAL A 58 4.79 3.27 7.04
C VAL A 58 4.30 3.05 8.46
N SER A 59 3.33 2.15 8.63
CA SER A 59 2.75 1.81 9.94
C SER A 59 3.57 0.76 10.69
N ALA A 60 4.36 -0.02 9.96
CA ALA A 60 5.25 -1.05 10.50
C ALA A 60 6.39 -1.31 9.53
N ILE A 61 7.59 -1.55 10.07
CA ILE A 61 8.78 -1.93 9.31
C ILE A 61 9.61 -2.92 10.14
N GLU A 62 10.03 -4.01 9.52
CA GLU A 62 10.85 -5.04 10.17
C GLU A 62 11.77 -5.71 9.16
N VAL A 63 12.98 -6.09 9.59
CA VAL A 63 13.86 -6.93 8.78
C VAL A 63 13.80 -8.35 9.29
N GLU A 64 13.42 -9.28 8.43
CA GLU A 64 13.21 -10.67 8.82
C GLU A 64 13.62 -11.66 7.72
N SER A 65 13.62 -12.95 8.03
CA SER A 65 13.89 -14.00 7.04
C SER A 65 12.68 -14.20 6.13
N ILE A 66 12.91 -14.47 4.84
CA ILE A 66 11.85 -14.87 3.90
C ILE A 66 11.05 -16.09 4.39
N ARG A 67 11.66 -16.94 5.24
CA ARG A 67 11.02 -18.11 5.84
C ARG A 67 9.87 -17.77 6.79
N ASN A 68 9.76 -16.51 7.24
CA ASN A 68 8.60 -16.05 8.00
C ASN A 68 7.42 -15.68 7.09
N LYS A 69 7.62 -15.60 5.77
CA LYS A 69 6.59 -15.26 4.81
C LYS A 69 5.86 -16.52 4.30
N PRO A 70 4.63 -16.36 3.76
CA PRO A 70 3.89 -17.46 3.13
C PRO A 70 4.61 -18.10 1.93
N VAL A 71 5.68 -17.48 1.45
CA VAL A 71 6.53 -17.90 0.32
C VAL A 71 7.82 -18.57 0.81
N TYR A 72 7.72 -19.42 1.84
CA TYR A 72 8.85 -20.03 2.58
C TYR A 72 10.02 -20.56 1.72
N HIS A 73 9.71 -21.18 0.58
CA HIS A 73 10.70 -21.80 -0.31
C HIS A 73 11.26 -20.86 -1.38
N TYR A 74 10.73 -19.64 -1.49
CA TYR A 74 11.27 -18.64 -2.38
C TYR A 74 12.53 -18.04 -1.77
N ARG A 75 13.68 -18.20 -2.45
CA ARG A 75 15.00 -17.70 -2.02
C ARG A 75 15.30 -17.93 -0.52
N PRO A 76 15.28 -19.17 0.01
CA PRO A 76 15.13 -19.46 1.45
C PRO A 76 16.13 -18.84 2.43
N ASP A 77 17.30 -18.40 1.96
CA ASP A 77 18.35 -17.81 2.80
C ASP A 77 18.35 -16.27 2.76
N SER A 78 17.40 -15.68 2.03
CA SER A 78 17.25 -14.25 1.91
C SER A 78 16.63 -13.59 3.15
N ARG A 79 17.04 -12.34 3.36
CA ARG A 79 16.44 -11.38 4.29
C ARG A 79 15.57 -10.40 3.52
N VAL A 80 14.42 -10.06 4.08
CA VAL A 80 13.50 -9.09 3.49
C VAL A 80 13.18 -7.97 4.46
N MET A 81 13.02 -6.77 3.91
CA MET A 81 12.44 -5.63 4.60
C MET A 81 10.92 -5.66 4.45
N SER A 82 10.23 -6.03 5.52
CA SER A 82 8.78 -6.14 5.58
C SER A 82 8.18 -4.81 5.97
N ILE A 83 7.23 -4.31 5.17
CA ILE A 83 6.59 -3.02 5.40
C ILE A 83 5.07 -3.14 5.37
N GLY A 84 4.41 -2.35 6.22
CA GLY A 84 2.95 -2.22 6.29
C GLY A 84 2.50 -0.77 6.29
N SER A 85 1.23 -0.57 5.94
CA SER A 85 0.57 0.73 6.00
C SER A 85 -0.88 0.61 6.44
N TYR A 86 -1.62 1.71 6.38
CA TYR A 86 -2.99 1.79 6.85
C TYR A 86 -4.01 1.42 5.78
N GLY A 87 -5.06 0.72 6.22
CA GLY A 87 -6.22 0.34 5.41
C GLY A 87 -6.19 -1.11 4.94
N CYS A 88 -7.38 -1.68 4.79
CA CYS A 88 -7.57 -3.04 4.28
C CYS A 88 -8.90 -3.15 3.54
N ASN A 89 -9.00 -3.95 2.48
CA ASN A 89 -10.27 -4.20 1.81
C ASN A 89 -11.07 -5.37 2.45
N PHE A 90 -10.55 -6.02 3.50
CA PHE A 90 -11.17 -7.14 4.22
C PHE A 90 -11.43 -6.81 5.70
N ARG A 91 -12.48 -7.40 6.30
CA ARG A 91 -12.78 -7.31 7.74
C ARG A 91 -12.72 -8.67 8.42
N CYS A 92 -11.53 -9.27 8.43
CA CYS A 92 -11.30 -10.58 9.03
C CYS A 92 -11.61 -10.55 10.54
N LYS A 93 -12.38 -11.55 11.03
CA LYS A 93 -12.76 -11.63 12.46
C LYS A 93 -11.56 -11.81 13.41
N GLY A 94 -10.50 -12.46 12.94
CA GLY A 94 -9.25 -12.68 13.69
C GLY A 94 -8.06 -11.91 13.14
N CYS A 95 -8.26 -10.67 12.68
CA CYS A 95 -7.18 -9.87 12.11
C CYS A 95 -6.12 -9.55 13.18
N HIS A 96 -4.91 -10.08 13.02
CA HIS A 96 -3.77 -9.77 13.90
C HIS A 96 -3.29 -8.31 13.75
N ASN A 97 -3.52 -7.73 12.57
CA ASN A 97 -3.10 -6.39 12.21
C ASN A 97 -4.29 -5.40 12.19
N LEU A 98 -5.26 -5.61 13.09
CA LEU A 98 -6.52 -4.83 13.12
C LEU A 98 -6.25 -3.33 13.26
N GLU A 99 -5.30 -2.95 14.11
CA GLU A 99 -4.97 -1.55 14.38
C GLU A 99 -4.45 -0.82 13.14
N ILE A 100 -3.60 -1.43 12.33
CA ILE A 100 -3.13 -0.81 11.09
C ILE A 100 -4.14 -0.98 9.94
N SER A 101 -4.90 -2.08 9.92
CA SER A 101 -5.90 -2.32 8.88
C SER A 101 -7.13 -1.38 9.00
N TRP A 102 -7.54 -1.09 10.24
CA TRP A 102 -8.83 -0.46 10.56
C TRP A 102 -8.78 0.48 11.77
N GLY A 103 -7.59 0.87 12.24
CA GLY A 103 -7.44 1.83 13.34
C GLY A 103 -8.06 3.16 13.00
N VAL A 104 -9.23 3.43 13.58
CA VAL A 104 -10.07 4.59 13.26
C VAL A 104 -9.30 5.89 13.50
N GLU A 105 -8.53 5.98 14.59
CA GLU A 105 -7.79 7.20 14.92
C GLU A 105 -6.71 7.54 13.87
N ALA A 106 -5.89 6.57 13.47
CA ALA A 106 -4.85 6.78 12.47
C ALA A 106 -5.44 7.13 11.10
N LEU A 107 -6.44 6.37 10.64
CA LEU A 107 -7.13 6.60 9.37
C LEU A 107 -7.88 7.94 9.33
N ASP A 108 -8.44 8.39 10.46
CA ASP A 108 -9.07 9.71 10.57
C ASP A 108 -8.04 10.84 10.55
N LYS A 109 -6.91 10.68 11.25
CA LYS A 109 -5.81 11.64 11.20
C LYS A 109 -5.27 11.76 9.78
N LEU A 110 -5.05 10.65 9.08
CA LEU A 110 -4.64 10.65 7.67
C LEU A 110 -5.65 11.40 6.78
N ALA A 111 -6.94 11.07 6.89
CA ALA A 111 -7.99 11.72 6.10
C ALA A 111 -8.08 13.23 6.33
N ARG A 112 -7.75 13.70 7.53
CA ARG A 112 -7.74 15.12 7.91
C ARG A 112 -6.40 15.83 7.66
N GLY A 113 -5.37 15.12 7.20
CA GLY A 113 -4.02 15.69 7.05
C GLY A 113 -3.36 16.02 8.39
N GLN A 114 -3.67 15.25 9.43
CA GLN A 114 -3.22 15.42 10.82
C GLN A 114 -2.38 14.22 11.30
N SER A 115 -2.01 13.30 10.41
CA SER A 115 -1.14 12.18 10.77
C SER A 115 0.26 12.69 11.09
N THR A 116 0.86 12.06 12.10
CA THR A 116 2.26 12.23 12.51
C THR A 116 3.06 10.96 12.25
N ASP A 117 2.49 10.02 11.51
CA ASP A 117 3.14 8.75 11.19
C ASP A 117 4.29 8.99 10.22
N ALA A 118 5.26 8.07 10.21
CA ALA A 118 6.41 8.18 9.33
C ALA A 118 5.96 8.14 7.86
N TRP A 119 6.29 9.19 7.12
CA TRP A 119 6.20 9.21 5.67
C TRP A 119 7.59 8.96 5.08
N VAL A 120 7.66 7.99 4.17
CA VAL A 120 8.88 7.51 3.53
C VAL A 120 8.65 7.56 2.03
N THR A 121 9.56 8.19 1.28
CA THR A 121 9.50 8.15 -0.18
C THR A 121 9.96 6.78 -0.71
N PRO A 122 9.57 6.41 -1.94
CA PRO A 122 10.06 5.18 -2.55
C PRO A 122 11.60 5.08 -2.56
N GLU A 123 12.31 6.17 -2.84
CA GLU A 123 13.77 6.23 -2.83
C GLU A 123 14.35 5.99 -1.43
N GLN A 124 13.77 6.63 -0.41
CA GLN A 124 14.18 6.44 0.98
C GLN A 124 13.95 5.01 1.45
N MET A 125 12.87 4.36 1.00
CA MET A 125 12.60 2.95 1.30
C MET A 125 13.67 2.04 0.70
N VAL A 126 14.01 2.24 -0.58
CA VAL A 126 15.05 1.46 -1.26
C VAL A 126 16.43 1.72 -0.66
N GLU A 127 16.77 2.98 -0.36
CA GLU A 127 18.02 3.33 0.33
C GLU A 127 18.11 2.65 1.70
N THR A 128 17.00 2.65 2.45
CA THR A 128 16.93 1.98 3.75
C THR A 128 17.11 0.47 3.60
N ALA A 129 16.49 -0.16 2.60
CA ALA A 129 16.66 -1.58 2.31
C ALA A 129 18.14 -1.92 1.99
N LEU A 130 18.78 -1.15 1.11
CA LEU A 130 20.19 -1.33 0.76
C LEU A 130 21.10 -1.17 1.99
N LYS A 131 20.86 -0.15 2.82
CA LYS A 131 21.63 0.10 4.05
C LYS A 131 21.53 -1.03 5.06
N HIS A 132 20.40 -1.73 5.11
CA HIS A 132 20.18 -2.87 6.01
C HIS A 132 20.64 -4.22 5.42
N GLU A 133 21.21 -4.21 4.22
CA GLU A 133 21.73 -5.39 3.53
C GLU A 133 20.67 -6.49 3.43
N VAL A 134 19.44 -6.11 3.06
CA VAL A 134 18.38 -7.07 2.72
C VAL A 134 18.42 -7.42 1.24
N ASP A 135 17.88 -8.57 0.88
CA ASP A 135 17.84 -9.04 -0.50
C ASP A 135 16.55 -8.63 -1.24
N GLY A 136 15.51 -8.24 -0.48
CA GLY A 136 14.22 -7.87 -1.03
C GLY A 136 13.33 -7.07 -0.09
N ILE A 137 12.20 -6.60 -0.61
CA ILE A 137 11.19 -5.81 0.11
C ILE A 137 9.86 -6.56 0.07
N ALA A 138 9.23 -6.75 1.22
CA ALA A 138 7.94 -7.41 1.34
C ALA A 138 6.84 -6.43 1.75
N PHE A 139 5.81 -6.30 0.91
CA PHE A 139 4.60 -5.53 1.21
C PHE A 139 3.61 -6.44 1.94
N THR A 140 3.28 -6.12 3.20
CA THR A 140 2.61 -7.05 4.13
C THR A 140 1.87 -6.33 5.28
N TYR A 141 1.43 -7.13 6.26
CA TYR A 141 0.74 -6.79 7.50
C TYR A 141 -0.71 -6.35 7.30
N SER A 142 -0.94 -5.22 6.64
CA SER A 142 -2.27 -4.84 6.15
C SER A 142 -2.46 -5.33 4.72
N GLU A 143 -3.28 -4.68 3.89
CA GLU A 143 -3.49 -5.10 2.51
C GLU A 143 -2.68 -4.24 1.52
N PRO A 144 -1.60 -4.77 0.90
CA PRO A 144 -0.76 -4.05 -0.05
C PRO A 144 -1.50 -3.50 -1.29
N ALA A 145 -2.61 -4.11 -1.70
CA ALA A 145 -3.42 -3.58 -2.81
C ALA A 145 -3.95 -2.17 -2.52
N VAL A 146 -4.28 -1.86 -1.25
CA VAL A 146 -4.89 -0.58 -0.85
C VAL A 146 -3.93 0.61 -1.03
N TRP A 147 -2.64 0.35 -1.16
CA TRP A 147 -1.59 1.35 -1.29
C TRP A 147 -0.74 1.07 -2.55
N LEU A 148 -1.43 0.61 -3.59
CA LEU A 148 -0.91 0.17 -4.88
C LEU A 148 0.14 1.13 -5.44
N GLU A 149 -0.14 2.43 -5.47
CA GLU A 149 0.77 3.41 -6.08
C GLU A 149 2.16 3.38 -5.42
N TYR A 150 2.20 3.26 -4.10
CA TYR A 150 3.45 3.18 -3.36
C TYR A 150 4.15 1.84 -3.59
N VAL A 151 3.39 0.74 -3.65
CA VAL A 151 3.93 -0.59 -3.99
C VAL A 151 4.60 -0.56 -5.38
N LEU A 152 3.94 0.00 -6.39
CA LEU A 152 4.46 0.07 -7.75
C LEU A 152 5.75 0.90 -7.83
N ASP A 153 5.78 2.06 -7.17
CA ASP A 153 6.94 2.96 -7.24
C ASP A 153 8.13 2.42 -6.45
N VAL A 154 7.90 1.81 -5.27
CA VAL A 154 8.95 1.09 -4.54
C VAL A 154 9.46 -0.10 -5.33
N SER A 155 8.58 -0.90 -5.93
CA SER A 155 8.97 -2.10 -6.67
C SER A 155 9.87 -1.78 -7.87
N LYS A 156 9.55 -0.74 -8.64
CA LYS A 156 10.39 -0.30 -9.78
C LYS A 156 11.81 0.02 -9.31
N LEU A 157 11.94 0.87 -8.28
CA LEU A 157 13.23 1.27 -7.75
C LEU A 157 13.98 0.11 -7.08
N ALA A 158 13.25 -0.80 -6.42
CA ALA A 158 13.82 -1.99 -5.81
C ALA A 158 14.49 -2.88 -6.87
N HIS A 159 13.79 -3.13 -7.98
CA HIS A 159 14.34 -3.90 -9.11
C HIS A 159 15.55 -3.23 -9.75
N GLU A 160 15.53 -1.90 -9.93
CA GLU A 160 16.69 -1.14 -10.42
C GLU A 160 17.90 -1.26 -9.48
N ALA A 161 17.66 -1.39 -8.18
CA ALA A 161 18.68 -1.59 -7.15
C ALA A 161 19.07 -3.08 -6.94
N GLY A 162 18.49 -4.02 -7.70
CA GLY A 162 18.76 -5.46 -7.60
C GLY A 162 18.07 -6.17 -6.43
N LEU A 163 17.10 -5.53 -5.78
CA LEU A 163 16.25 -6.11 -4.74
C LEU A 163 15.03 -6.79 -5.35
N PHE A 164 14.63 -7.97 -4.84
CA PHE A 164 13.36 -8.58 -5.24
C PHE A 164 12.18 -8.06 -4.40
N THR A 165 10.97 -8.28 -4.87
CA THR A 165 9.73 -7.86 -4.19
C THR A 165 8.88 -9.05 -3.77
N VAL A 166 8.18 -8.93 -2.65
CA VAL A 166 7.24 -9.93 -2.13
C VAL A 166 5.91 -9.26 -1.84
N TYR A 167 4.82 -9.86 -2.30
CA TYR A 167 3.47 -9.29 -2.19
C TYR A 167 2.56 -10.20 -1.37
N VAL A 168 2.45 -9.92 -0.07
CA VAL A 168 1.60 -10.69 0.85
C VAL A 168 0.22 -10.05 0.92
N SER A 169 -0.68 -10.51 0.06
CA SER A 169 -2.01 -9.92 -0.13
C SER A 169 -3.12 -10.95 -0.01
N ASN A 170 -4.34 -10.48 0.31
CA ASN A 170 -5.54 -11.28 0.11
C ASN A 170 -6.00 -11.36 -1.37
N SER A 171 -5.36 -10.58 -2.25
CA SER A 171 -5.57 -10.52 -3.69
C SER A 171 -7.03 -10.29 -4.11
N PHE A 172 -7.84 -9.65 -3.26
CA PHE A 172 -9.19 -9.20 -3.60
C PHE A 172 -9.13 -7.92 -4.42
N VAL A 173 -8.59 -8.03 -5.62
CA VAL A 173 -8.31 -6.94 -6.55
C VAL A 173 -9.03 -7.16 -7.88
N THR A 174 -9.16 -6.10 -8.67
CA THR A 174 -9.67 -6.19 -10.04
C THR A 174 -8.60 -6.70 -11.02
N ASP A 175 -9.00 -7.11 -12.21
CA ASP A 175 -8.06 -7.52 -13.27
C ASP A 175 -7.14 -6.35 -13.66
N GLU A 176 -7.70 -5.13 -13.72
CA GLU A 176 -6.97 -3.89 -14.00
C GLU A 176 -5.84 -3.65 -12.97
N ALA A 177 -6.08 -3.97 -11.69
CA ALA A 177 -5.07 -3.87 -10.65
C ALA A 177 -4.01 -4.97 -10.77
N LEU A 178 -4.41 -6.20 -11.11
CA LEU A 178 -3.48 -7.30 -11.35
C LEU A 178 -2.56 -6.99 -12.54
N GLU A 179 -3.09 -6.44 -13.63
CA GLU A 179 -2.31 -6.03 -14.81
C GLU A 179 -1.25 -4.98 -14.46
N LEU A 180 -1.57 -4.02 -13.57
CA LEU A 180 -0.61 -3.04 -13.09
C LEU A 180 0.45 -3.66 -12.17
N MET A 181 0.09 -4.60 -11.30
CA MET A 181 1.02 -5.18 -10.33
C MET A 181 1.93 -6.25 -10.92
N ALA A 182 1.40 -7.10 -11.81
CA ALA A 182 2.08 -8.30 -12.29
C ALA A 182 3.50 -8.07 -12.83
N PRO A 183 3.82 -6.97 -13.54
CA PRO A 183 5.19 -6.72 -14.03
C PRO A 183 6.20 -6.37 -12.93
N HIS A 184 5.75 -6.03 -11.73
CA HIS A 184 6.56 -5.42 -10.67
C HIS A 184 6.69 -6.31 -9.41
N ILE A 185 5.99 -7.43 -9.35
CA ILE A 185 5.99 -8.34 -8.20
C ILE A 185 6.66 -9.66 -8.58
N ASP A 186 7.66 -10.08 -7.80
CA ASP A 186 8.35 -11.36 -8.04
C ASP A 186 7.62 -12.58 -7.44
N VAL A 187 6.98 -12.42 -6.27
CA VAL A 187 6.32 -13.53 -5.53
C VAL A 187 5.19 -13.08 -4.62
#